data_AF-A0A815SLK3-F1
#
_entry.id   AF-A0A815SLK3-F1
#
_cell.length_a   1.000
_cell.length_b   1.000
_cell.length_c   1.000
_cell.angle_alpha   90.00
_cell.angle_beta   90.00
_cell.angle_gamma   90.00
#
_symmetry.space_group_name_H-M   'P 1'
#
loop_
_entity.id
_entity.type
_entity.pdbx_description
1 polymer ?
#
loop_
_entity_poly.entity_id
_entity_poly.type
_entity_poly.pdbx_seq_one_letter_code
_entity_poly.pdbx_strand_id
1 'polypeptide(L)'
;MKLTESFYYEETRGLCGRKLLREIGEQGQTKIRLYAYESWPKPALISYWTIKTVWWSKTKCEIIEQQGHRTSITKGYMKCLGNGRLQITGQFQRHTDCFFRLVLSSQITDDDLSDGYILSGDLELGDTKDSMQQSHFAVVKLEQQNNHTHMLDNFYKKARNLLLFGCV
;
A
#
# COMPACT_ATOMS: atom_id res chain seq x y z
N MET A 1 7.92 19.06 4.92
CA MET A 1 6.83 18.54 4.07
C MET A 1 6.40 19.61 3.09
N LYS A 2 6.25 19.29 1.80
CA LYS A 2 5.74 20.26 0.80
C LYS A 2 4.24 20.44 1.01
N LEU A 3 3.72 21.67 0.93
CA LEU A 3 2.29 21.97 1.08
C LEU A 3 1.39 21.05 0.24
N THR A 4 1.82 20.69 -0.97
CA THR A 4 1.11 19.80 -1.88
C THR A 4 0.90 18.38 -1.34
N GLU A 5 1.87 17.85 -0.60
CA GLU A 5 1.79 16.52 0.02
C GLU A 5 0.79 16.52 1.18
N SER A 6 0.81 17.60 1.99
CA SER A 6 -0.14 17.81 3.08
C SER A 6 -1.59 17.88 2.59
N PHE A 7 -1.85 18.61 1.52
CA PHE A 7 -3.21 18.71 0.97
C PHE A 7 -3.68 17.41 0.31
N TYR A 8 -2.78 16.72 -0.42
CA TYR A 8 -3.10 15.41 -0.98
C TYR A 8 -3.50 14.43 0.12
N TYR A 9 -2.78 14.47 1.24
CA TYR A 9 -3.08 13.67 2.41
C TYR A 9 -4.47 13.96 2.99
N GLU A 10 -4.80 15.21 3.28
CA GLU A 10 -6.11 15.59 3.83
C GLU A 10 -7.28 15.11 2.96
N GLU A 11 -7.15 15.20 1.64
CA GLU A 11 -8.18 14.73 0.69
C GLU A 11 -8.28 13.20 0.64
N THR A 12 -7.18 12.48 0.88
CA THR A 12 -7.11 11.02 0.75
C THR A 12 -7.31 10.27 2.06
N ARG A 13 -7.20 10.97 3.20
CA ARG A 13 -7.37 10.43 4.53
C ARG A 13 -8.74 9.77 4.66
N GLY A 14 -8.75 8.50 5.07
CA GLY A 14 -9.97 7.72 5.26
C GLY A 14 -10.66 7.20 3.99
N LEU A 15 -10.18 7.55 2.78
CA LEU A 15 -10.66 6.92 1.54
C LEU A 15 -10.33 5.42 1.54
N CYS A 16 -11.19 4.56 0.94
CA CYS A 16 -10.87 3.12 0.92
C CYS A 16 -9.50 2.91 0.28
N GLY A 17 -8.59 2.24 1.00
CA GLY A 17 -7.25 1.92 0.52
C GLY A 17 -7.21 1.28 -0.86
N ARG A 18 -8.26 0.57 -1.30
CA ARG A 18 -8.36 0.05 -2.67
C ARG A 18 -8.44 1.14 -3.73
N LYS A 19 -9.22 2.19 -3.49
CA LYS A 19 -9.34 3.34 -4.40
C LYS A 19 -7.97 4.02 -4.52
N LEU A 20 -7.32 4.24 -3.37
CA LEU A 20 -5.99 4.81 -3.30
C LEU A 20 -4.96 3.95 -4.04
N LEU A 21 -4.88 2.63 -3.79
CA LEU A 21 -3.97 1.74 -4.54
C LEU A 21 -4.11 1.88 -6.06
N ARG A 22 -5.33 2.05 -6.58
CA ARG A 22 -5.56 2.22 -8.02
C ARG A 22 -5.19 3.61 -8.53
N GLU A 23 -5.44 4.64 -7.74
CA GLU A 23 -5.10 6.03 -8.10
C GLU A 23 -3.59 6.25 -8.07
N ILE A 24 -2.90 5.64 -7.10
CA ILE A 24 -1.45 5.80 -6.92
C ILE A 24 -0.61 4.87 -7.79
N GLY A 25 -1.16 3.73 -8.17
CA GLY A 25 -0.43 2.74 -8.94
C GLY A 25 -0.35 3.11 -10.43
N GLU A 26 0.87 3.24 -10.96
CA GLU A 26 1.07 3.35 -12.39
C GLU A 26 0.73 2.02 -13.07
N GLN A 27 -0.13 2.06 -14.10
CA GLN A 27 -0.62 0.84 -14.78
C GLN A 27 -1.23 -0.19 -13.81
N GLY A 28 -1.78 0.28 -12.69
CA GLY A 28 -2.38 -0.56 -11.65
C GLY A 28 -1.37 -1.28 -10.76
N GLN A 29 -0.09 -0.88 -10.76
CA GLN A 29 0.96 -1.45 -9.91
C GLN A 29 1.34 -0.49 -8.78
N THR A 30 1.29 -0.97 -7.53
CA THR A 30 1.70 -0.21 -6.34
C THR A 30 2.83 -0.91 -5.63
N LYS A 31 3.89 -0.18 -5.29
CA LYS A 31 5.02 -0.70 -4.52
C LYS A 31 4.78 -0.51 -3.02
N ILE A 32 5.05 -1.57 -2.26
CA ILE A 32 4.97 -1.64 -0.81
C ILE A 32 6.35 -1.97 -0.27
N ARG A 33 6.81 -1.16 0.68
CA ARG A 33 8.00 -1.45 1.49
C ARG A 33 7.59 -2.22 2.74
N LEU A 34 8.37 -3.24 3.06
CA LEU A 34 8.19 -4.06 4.25
C LEU A 34 9.41 -3.92 5.16
N TYR A 35 9.15 -3.54 6.41
CA TYR A 35 10.13 -3.42 7.49
C TYR A 35 9.87 -4.53 8.50
N ALA A 36 10.82 -5.47 8.63
CA ALA A 36 10.65 -6.59 9.55
C ALA A 36 10.57 -6.10 11.01
N TYR A 37 9.68 -6.68 11.80
CA TYR A 37 9.69 -6.47 13.25
C TYR A 37 10.91 -7.13 13.88
N GLU A 38 11.44 -6.51 14.94
CA GLU A 38 12.68 -6.93 15.61
C GLU A 38 12.66 -8.40 16.08
N SER A 39 11.48 -8.94 16.37
CA SER A 39 11.28 -10.33 16.80
C SER A 39 11.17 -11.35 15.66
N TRP A 40 11.22 -10.94 14.39
CA TRP A 40 11.00 -11.84 13.27
C TRP A 40 12.31 -12.50 12.79
N PRO A 41 12.37 -13.84 12.66
CA PRO A 41 13.63 -14.58 12.43
C PRO A 41 14.25 -14.40 11.03
N LYS A 42 13.62 -13.65 10.12
CA LYS A 42 14.19 -13.38 8.79
C LYS A 42 15.06 -12.11 8.84
N PRO A 43 16.29 -12.14 8.28
CA PRO A 43 17.13 -10.96 8.24
C PRO A 43 16.40 -9.81 7.56
N ALA A 44 16.51 -8.61 8.14
CA ALA A 44 15.88 -7.36 7.71
C ALA A 44 16.44 -6.84 6.36
N LEU A 45 16.43 -7.69 5.33
CA LEU A 45 16.51 -7.20 3.97
C LEU A 45 15.20 -6.49 3.68
N ILE A 46 15.28 -5.20 3.34
CA ILE A 46 14.13 -4.44 2.86
C ILE A 46 13.52 -5.24 1.71
N SER A 47 12.37 -5.84 1.98
CA SER A 47 11.63 -6.60 0.98
C SER A 47 10.57 -5.69 0.40
N TYR A 48 10.40 -5.80 -0.91
CA TYR A 48 9.40 -5.03 -1.64
C TYR A 48 8.35 -5.97 -2.16
N TRP A 49 7.10 -5.64 -1.91
CA TRP A 49 5.97 -6.27 -2.57
C TRP A 49 5.41 -5.30 -3.60
N THR A 50 5.16 -5.77 -4.80
CA THR A 50 4.39 -5.02 -5.79
C THR A 50 3.00 -5.63 -5.88
N ILE A 51 1.98 -4.83 -5.62
CA ILE A 51 0.59 -5.20 -5.83
C ILE A 51 0.19 -4.76 -7.21
N LYS A 52 -0.16 -5.72 -8.06
CA LYS A 52 -0.76 -5.46 -9.36
C LYS A 52 -2.26 -5.69 -9.28
N THR A 53 -3.01 -4.61 -9.39
CA THR A 53 -4.47 -4.66 -9.46
C THR A 53 -4.90 -5.17 -10.83
N VAL A 54 -6.00 -5.93 -10.84
CA VAL A 54 -6.56 -6.48 -12.06
C VAL A 54 -7.69 -5.58 -12.54
N TRP A 55 -7.67 -5.14 -13.80
CA TRP A 55 -8.65 -4.18 -14.29
C TRP A 55 -10.08 -4.74 -14.30
N TRP A 56 -10.25 -6.03 -14.65
CA TRP A 56 -11.55 -6.71 -14.65
C TRP A 56 -12.02 -7.18 -13.26
N SER A 57 -11.21 -7.05 -12.20
CA SER A 57 -11.61 -7.53 -10.87
C SER A 57 -11.33 -6.50 -9.78
N LYS A 58 -12.37 -6.15 -9.05
CA LYS A 58 -12.25 -5.28 -7.86
C LYS A 58 -11.71 -6.01 -6.65
N THR A 59 -11.70 -7.35 -6.66
CA THR A 59 -11.36 -8.18 -5.51
C THR A 59 -10.10 -9.01 -5.71
N LYS A 60 -9.59 -9.14 -6.93
CA LYS A 60 -8.37 -9.92 -7.22
C LYS A 60 -7.19 -8.99 -7.50
N CYS A 61 -6.02 -9.38 -7.01
CA CYS A 61 -4.74 -8.77 -7.33
C CYS A 61 -3.68 -9.85 -7.51
N GLU A 62 -2.55 -9.46 -8.04
CA GLU A 62 -1.32 -10.24 -8.08
C GLU A 62 -0.31 -9.59 -7.14
N ILE A 63 0.36 -10.41 -6.33
CA ILE A 63 1.40 -9.99 -5.41
C ILE A 63 2.73 -10.51 -5.96
N ILE A 64 3.64 -9.60 -6.21
CA ILE A 64 5.00 -9.89 -6.68
C ILE A 64 5.94 -9.55 -5.52
N GLU A 65 6.49 -10.58 -4.89
CA GLU A 65 7.47 -10.43 -3.83
C GLU A 65 8.88 -10.45 -4.43
N GLN A 66 9.66 -9.43 -4.10
CA GLN A 66 11.08 -9.33 -4.43
C GLN A 66 11.91 -9.47 -3.15
N GLN A 67 12.72 -10.53 -3.09
CA GLN A 67 13.64 -10.79 -1.99
C GLN A 67 15.05 -10.99 -2.55
N GLY A 68 15.85 -9.93 -2.54
CA GLY A 68 17.15 -9.91 -3.24
C GLY A 68 16.95 -10.14 -4.74
N HIS A 69 17.58 -11.19 -5.29
CA HIS A 69 17.43 -11.58 -6.70
C HIS A 69 16.25 -12.53 -6.97
N ARG A 70 15.53 -12.96 -5.93
CA ARG A 70 14.40 -13.90 -6.08
C ARG A 70 13.10 -13.13 -6.24
N THR A 71 12.31 -13.53 -7.24
CA THR A 71 10.96 -13.02 -7.46
C THR A 71 9.98 -14.16 -7.28
N SER A 72 8.95 -13.96 -6.46
CA SER A 72 7.84 -14.90 -6.28
C SER A 72 6.52 -14.19 -6.60
N ILE A 73 5.61 -14.87 -7.30
CA ILE A 73 4.34 -14.29 -7.73
C ILE A 73 3.21 -15.14 -7.16
N THR A 74 2.17 -14.50 -6.63
CA THR A 74 0.95 -15.18 -6.20
C THR A 74 -0.30 -14.32 -6.43
N LYS A 75 -1.47 -14.95 -6.35
CA LYS A 75 -2.77 -14.29 -6.41
C LYS A 75 -3.19 -13.87 -5.00
N GLY A 76 -3.69 -12.65 -4.88
CA GLY A 76 -4.26 -12.10 -3.67
C GLY A 76 -5.74 -11.75 -3.83
N TYR A 77 -6.43 -11.69 -2.70
CA TYR A 77 -7.82 -11.29 -2.58
C TYR A 77 -7.94 -10.05 -1.70
N MET A 78 -8.56 -9.01 -2.23
CA MET A 78 -8.72 -7.69 -1.62
C MET A 78 -10.11 -7.50 -1.02
N LYS A 79 -10.18 -7.07 0.23
CA LYS A 79 -11.42 -6.73 0.96
C LYS A 79 -11.28 -5.35 1.62
N CYS A 80 -12.10 -4.36 1.22
CA CYS A 80 -12.21 -3.11 1.99
C CYS A 80 -12.85 -3.48 3.34
N LEU A 81 -12.22 -3.11 4.46
CA LEU A 81 -12.75 -3.35 5.81
C LEU A 81 -13.58 -2.16 6.34
N GLY A 82 -13.66 -1.07 5.58
CA GLY A 82 -14.22 0.21 6.03
C GLY A 82 -13.15 1.11 6.65
N ASN A 83 -13.49 2.37 6.93
CA ASN A 83 -12.62 3.35 7.60
C ASN A 83 -11.21 3.46 6.97
N GLY A 84 -11.15 3.48 5.65
CA GLY A 84 -9.87 3.56 4.92
C GLY A 84 -9.04 2.28 4.87
N ARG A 85 -9.44 1.20 5.57
CA ARG A 85 -8.67 -0.04 5.66
C ARG A 85 -8.93 -0.99 4.50
N LEU A 86 -7.85 -1.59 4.00
CA LEU A 86 -7.84 -2.62 2.97
C LEU A 86 -7.08 -3.84 3.48
N GLN A 87 -7.74 -4.99 3.43
CA GLN A 87 -7.11 -6.28 3.68
C GLN A 87 -6.82 -7.00 2.37
N ILE A 88 -5.65 -7.63 2.29
CA ILE A 88 -5.20 -8.43 1.16
C ILE A 88 -4.67 -9.76 1.70
N THR A 89 -5.30 -10.85 1.27
CA THR A 89 -4.94 -12.19 1.71
C THR A 89 -4.54 -13.05 0.53
N GLY A 90 -3.64 -14.00 0.75
CA GLY A 90 -3.28 -14.99 -0.24
C GLY A 90 -2.31 -16.01 0.33
N GLN A 91 -1.66 -16.74 -0.56
CA GLN A 91 -0.76 -17.82 -0.20
C GLN A 91 0.36 -17.91 -1.23
N PHE A 92 1.62 -17.91 -0.80
CA PHE A 92 2.73 -18.24 -1.68
C PHE A 92 2.92 -19.75 -1.72
N GLN A 93 2.91 -20.32 -2.92
CA GLN A 93 3.30 -21.71 -3.16
C GLN A 93 4.83 -21.77 -3.15
N ARG A 94 5.41 -22.12 -2.01
CA ARG A 94 6.87 -22.32 -1.82
C ARG A 94 7.10 -23.73 -1.26
N HIS A 95 8.34 -24.06 -0.91
CA HIS A 95 8.66 -25.32 -0.22
C HIS A 95 7.82 -25.54 1.06
N THR A 96 7.43 -24.45 1.72
CA THR A 96 6.33 -24.43 2.68
C THR A 96 5.28 -23.43 2.18
N ASP A 97 4.03 -23.86 2.17
CA ASP A 97 2.90 -22.99 1.90
C ASP A 97 2.87 -21.89 2.97
N CYS A 98 3.01 -20.63 2.54
CA CYS A 98 3.01 -19.49 3.44
C CYS A 98 1.80 -18.62 3.16
N PHE A 99 0.81 -18.67 4.05
CA PHE A 99 -0.32 -17.77 4.03
C PHE A 99 0.12 -16.38 4.45
N PHE A 100 -0.48 -15.37 3.84
CA PHE A 100 -0.25 -13.98 4.23
C PHE A 100 -1.57 -13.23 4.39
N ARG A 101 -1.52 -12.24 5.28
CA ARG A 101 -2.55 -11.23 5.45
C ARG A 101 -1.89 -9.88 5.62
N LEU A 102 -2.06 -9.04 4.61
CA LEU A 102 -1.62 -7.65 4.61
C LEU A 102 -2.82 -6.77 4.91
N VAL A 103 -2.70 -5.87 5.88
CA VAL A 103 -3.71 -4.83 6.14
C VAL A 103 -3.05 -3.47 5.97
N LEU A 104 -3.60 -2.66 5.08
CA LEU A 104 -3.18 -1.27 4.84
C LEU A 104 -4.28 -0.32 5.26
N SER A 105 -3.92 0.85 5.76
CA SER A 105 -4.81 1.90 6.20
C SER A 105 -4.40 3.24 5.60
N SER A 106 -5.39 4.03 5.17
CA SER A 106 -5.21 5.45 4.83
C SER A 106 -5.38 6.39 6.03
N GLN A 107 -5.66 5.83 7.21
CA GLN A 107 -5.61 6.56 8.47
C GLN A 107 -4.18 6.54 9.01
N ILE A 108 -3.30 7.27 8.34
CA ILE A 108 -1.89 7.40 8.75
C ILE A 108 -1.74 8.51 9.79
N THR A 109 -0.71 8.44 10.63
CA THR A 109 -0.41 9.45 11.66
C THR A 109 0.34 10.66 11.07
N ASP A 110 0.54 11.71 11.88
CA ASP A 110 1.38 12.84 11.47
C ASP A 110 2.85 12.43 11.30
N ASP A 111 3.31 11.44 12.09
CA ASP A 111 4.65 10.84 11.94
C ASP A 111 4.78 10.08 10.62
N ASP A 112 3.79 9.23 10.30
CA ASP A 112 3.72 8.52 9.01
C ASP A 112 3.76 9.51 7.82
N LEU A 113 3.05 10.62 7.96
CA LEU A 113 3.01 11.69 6.97
C LEU A 113 4.38 12.36 6.82
N SER A 114 5.07 12.61 7.93
CA SER A 114 6.43 13.17 7.94
C SER A 114 7.44 12.27 7.20
N ASP A 115 7.21 10.96 7.24
CA ASP A 115 7.99 9.95 6.52
C ASP A 115 7.58 9.73 5.05
N GLY A 116 6.54 10.45 4.60
CA GLY A 116 6.01 10.42 3.24
C GLY A 116 5.13 9.20 2.94
N TYR A 117 4.57 8.56 3.97
CA TYR A 117 3.64 7.46 3.80
C TYR A 117 2.27 7.99 3.34
N ILE A 118 1.59 7.17 2.55
CA ILE A 118 0.20 7.40 2.14
C ILE A 118 -0.72 6.25 2.54
N LEU A 119 -0.13 5.08 2.78
CA LEU A 119 -0.76 3.94 3.44
C LEU A 119 0.27 3.31 4.38
N SER A 120 -0.17 2.90 5.56
CA SER A 120 0.63 2.13 6.52
C SER A 120 -0.18 0.96 7.07
N GLY A 121 0.49 -0.03 7.65
CA GLY A 121 -0.15 -1.15 8.32
C GLY A 121 0.76 -2.36 8.43
N ASP A 122 0.17 -3.55 8.45
CA ASP A 122 0.85 -4.75 8.95
C ASP A 122 0.75 -5.91 7.98
N LEU A 123 1.85 -6.64 7.86
CA LEU A 123 1.93 -7.93 7.19
C LEU A 123 2.08 -9.04 8.22
N GLU A 124 1.13 -9.95 8.19
CA GLU A 124 1.16 -11.19 8.95
C GLU A 124 1.43 -12.37 8.01
N LEU A 125 2.24 -13.31 8.50
CA LEU A 125 2.60 -14.55 7.80
C LEU A 125 2.29 -15.75 8.69
N GLY A 126 1.91 -16.87 8.09
CA GLY A 126 1.66 -18.11 8.84
C GLY A 126 1.67 -19.35 7.95
N ASP A 127 1.93 -20.50 8.56
CA ASP A 127 1.87 -21.81 7.88
C ASP A 127 0.41 -22.23 7.63
N THR A 128 -0.51 -21.75 8.47
CA THR A 128 -1.96 -21.91 8.31
C THR A 128 -2.66 -20.56 8.38
N LYS A 129 -3.94 -20.52 7.99
CA LYS A 129 -4.77 -19.30 8.10
C LYS A 129 -5.01 -18.87 9.54
N ASP A 130 -4.96 -19.81 10.46
CA ASP A 130 -5.29 -19.62 11.88
C ASP A 130 -4.05 -19.31 12.73
N SER A 131 -2.85 -19.64 12.22
CA SER A 131 -1.57 -19.45 12.90
C SER A 131 -0.74 -18.32 12.28
N MET A 132 -1.35 -17.15 12.07
CA MET A 132 -0.67 -15.99 11.50
C MET A 132 0.02 -15.16 12.59
N GLN A 133 1.24 -14.72 12.31
CA GLN A 133 2.03 -13.87 13.19
C GLN A 133 2.45 -12.60 12.45
N GLN A 134 2.42 -11.48 13.17
CA GLN A 134 2.89 -10.19 12.67
C GLN A 134 4.38 -10.27 12.36
N SER A 135 4.75 -9.91 11.13
CA SER A 135 6.08 -10.12 10.59
C SER A 135 6.75 -8.83 10.13
N HIS A 136 6.00 -7.95 9.47
CA HIS A 136 6.53 -6.70 8.93
C HIS A 136 5.53 -5.57 9.10
N PHE A 137 6.05 -4.36 9.34
CA PHE A 137 5.36 -3.12 9.09
C PHE A 137 5.41 -2.81 7.59
N ALA A 138 4.27 -2.51 6.99
CA ALA A 138 4.08 -2.33 5.57
C ALA A 138 3.70 -0.88 5.26
N VAL A 139 4.42 -0.25 4.33
CA VAL A 139 4.13 1.14 3.93
C VAL A 139 4.09 1.31 2.42
N VAL A 140 3.26 2.23 1.99
CA VAL A 140 3.27 2.78 0.64
C VAL A 140 3.78 4.20 0.75
N LYS A 141 4.95 4.47 0.17
CA LYS A 141 5.48 5.83 0.07
C LYS A 141 5.06 6.46 -1.24
N LEU A 142 4.69 7.73 -1.20
CA LEU A 142 4.26 8.47 -2.38
C LEU A 142 5.40 8.59 -3.42
N GLU A 143 6.61 8.98 -2.98
CA GLU A 143 7.82 9.15 -3.81
C GLU A 143 8.25 7.90 -4.60
N GLN A 144 7.89 6.70 -4.13
CA GLN A 144 8.27 5.44 -4.76
C GLN A 144 7.27 4.97 -5.80
N GLN A 145 6.11 5.63 -5.86
CA GLN A 145 5.15 5.36 -6.90
C GLN A 145 5.63 6.09 -8.15
N ASN A 146 5.81 5.34 -9.23
CA ASN A 146 6.32 5.88 -10.49
C ASN A 146 5.47 7.06 -11.04
N ASN A 147 4.19 7.13 -10.64
CA ASN A 147 3.25 8.19 -11.02
C ASN A 147 3.20 9.40 -10.08
N HIS A 148 4.09 9.50 -9.09
CA HIS A 148 4.05 10.53 -8.06
C HIS A 148 3.92 11.96 -8.62
N THR A 149 4.77 12.33 -9.59
CA THR A 149 4.79 13.68 -10.17
C THR A 149 3.46 14.01 -10.86
N HIS A 150 2.93 13.08 -11.65
CA HIS A 150 1.66 13.26 -12.35
C HIS A 150 0.47 13.34 -11.38
N MET A 151 0.52 12.61 -10.27
CA MET A 151 -0.49 12.71 -9.21
C MET A 151 -0.48 14.08 -8.53
N LEU A 152 0.70 14.58 -8.15
CA LEU A 152 0.82 15.90 -7.56
C LEU A 152 0.39 17.00 -8.52
N ASP A 153 0.71 16.88 -9.81
CA ASP A 153 0.32 17.86 -10.83
C ASP A 153 -1.20 17.91 -11.06
N ASN A 154 -1.86 16.74 -11.17
CA ASN A 154 -3.32 16.69 -11.30
C ASN A 154 -4.01 17.22 -10.05
N PHE A 155 -3.45 16.92 -8.87
CA PHE A 155 -3.96 17.44 -7.62
C PHE A 155 -3.77 18.95 -7.53
N TYR A 156 -2.61 19.49 -7.90
CA TYR A 156 -2.34 20.92 -7.94
C TYR A 156 -3.31 21.66 -8.86
N LYS A 157 -3.60 21.11 -10.05
CA LYS A 157 -4.62 21.66 -10.96
C LYS A 157 -6.02 21.68 -10.31
N LYS A 158 -6.39 20.60 -9.60
CA LYS A 158 -7.68 20.51 -8.89
C LYS A 158 -7.75 21.54 -7.74
N ALA A 159 -6.72 21.63 -6.90
CA ALA A 159 -6.65 22.57 -5.78
C ALA A 159 -6.66 24.03 -6.24
N ARG A 160 -5.94 24.34 -7.33
CA ARG A 160 -5.95 25.67 -7.94
C ARG A 160 -7.34 26.06 -8.44
N ASN A 161 -8.10 25.13 -9.02
CA ASN A 161 -9.49 25.39 -9.41
C ASN A 161 -10.38 25.63 -8.18
N LEU A 162 -10.25 24.87 -7.10
CA LEU A 162 -11.01 25.11 -5.86
C LEU A 162 -10.69 26.47 -5.22
N LEU A 163 -9.43 26.91 -5.26
CA LEU A 163 -9.03 28.23 -4.74
C LEU A 163 -9.46 29.39 -5.66
N LEU A 164 -9.55 29.17 -6.97
CA LEU A 164 -10.00 30.18 -7.94
C LEU A 164 -11.53 30.29 -8.03
N PHE A 165 -12.27 29.23 -7.70
CA PHE A 165 -13.74 29.19 -7.78
C PHE A 165 -14.44 29.12 -6.41
N GLY A 166 -13.70 29.13 -5.31
CA GLY A 166 -14.20 29.04 -3.92
C GLY A 166 -14.37 30.37 -3.17
N CYS A 167 -14.13 31.51 -3.82
CA CYS A 167 -14.54 32.83 -3.32
C CYS A 167 -15.75 33.32 -4.12
N VAL A 168 -16.94 32.87 -3.75
CA VAL A 168 -18.22 33.58 -3.97
C VAL A 168 -19.06 33.42 -2.71
#